data_AF-A0A0B3AV58-F1
#
_entry.id   AF-A0A0B3AV58-F1
#
_cell.length_a   1.000
_cell.length_b   1.000
_cell.length_c   1.000
_cell.angle_alpha   90.00
_cell.angle_beta   90.00
_cell.angle_gamma   90.00
#
_symmetry.space_group_name_H-M   'P 1'
#
loop_
_entity.id
_entity.type
_entity.pdbx_description
1 polymer ?
#
loop_
_entity_poly.entity_id
_entity_poly.type
_entity_poly.pdbx_seq_one_letter_code
_entity_poly.pdbx_strand_id
1 'polypeptide(L)'
;MVEPGAASEGYFSNIEGFLDRVQQVAQILVDSAKNPEEINAARKSLEKIKKAREGNLAFSIIVKDPFGNSALLGDNVERKELSEKEAGKLKKPFLVLEKS
;
A
#
# COMPACT_ATOMS: atom_id res chain seq x y z
N MET A 1 3.49 -4.57 -3.24
CA MET A 1 2.91 -4.41 -1.89
C MET A 1 3.61 -3.24 -1.24
N VAL A 2 2.87 -2.36 -0.58
CA VAL A 2 3.44 -1.23 0.18
C VAL A 2 3.35 -1.62 1.65
N GLU A 3 4.48 -1.58 2.36
CA GLU A 3 4.57 -1.95 3.77
C GLU A 3 5.06 -0.73 4.57
N PRO A 4 4.41 -0.35 5.68
CA PRO A 4 4.93 0.69 6.56
C PRO A 4 6.19 0.18 7.29
N GLY A 5 7.25 0.99 7.31
CA GLY A 5 8.43 0.77 8.14
C GLY A 5 8.24 1.24 9.59
N ALA A 6 9.15 0.88 10.49
CA ALA A 6 9.08 1.20 11.92
C ALA A 6 8.99 2.70 12.24
N ALA A 7 9.51 3.56 11.37
CA ALA A 7 9.45 5.02 11.50
C ALA A 7 8.27 5.65 10.73
N SER A 8 7.31 4.86 10.26
CA SER A 8 6.17 5.40 9.50
C SER A 8 5.20 6.07 10.46
N GLU A 9 4.89 7.33 10.17
CA GLU A 9 3.85 8.07 10.88
C GLU A 9 2.44 7.66 10.41
N GLY A 10 1.45 7.89 11.28
CA GLY A 10 0.05 7.73 10.91
C GLY A 10 -0.30 8.62 9.71
N TYR A 11 -1.03 8.08 8.75
CA TYR A 11 -1.38 8.78 7.52
C TYR A 11 -2.90 8.89 7.38
N PHE A 12 -3.38 10.13 7.27
CA PHE A 12 -4.79 10.45 7.04
C PHE A 12 -4.93 11.19 5.71
N SER A 13 -5.68 10.61 4.77
CA SER A 13 -5.92 11.21 3.45
C SER A 13 -7.11 10.55 2.76
N ASN A 14 -7.42 11.01 1.54
CA ASN A 14 -8.36 10.36 0.63
C ASN A 14 -7.63 9.43 -0.35
N ILE A 15 -8.39 8.75 -1.22
CA ILE A 15 -7.82 7.78 -2.18
C ILE A 15 -6.89 8.46 -3.20
N GLU A 16 -7.25 9.65 -3.67
CA GLU A 16 -6.46 10.39 -4.66
C GLU A 16 -5.11 10.83 -4.08
N GLY A 17 -5.10 11.40 -2.88
CA GLY A 17 -3.88 11.79 -2.17
C GLY A 17 -3.00 10.59 -1.83
N PHE A 18 -3.60 9.45 -1.49
CA PHE A 18 -2.85 8.20 -1.35
C PHE A 18 -2.19 7.77 -2.67
N LEU A 19 -2.91 7.79 -3.79
CA LEU A 19 -2.37 7.46 -5.11
C LEU A 19 -1.25 8.42 -5.53
N ASP A 20 -1.36 9.71 -5.20
CA ASP A 20 -0.30 10.69 -5.44
C ASP A 20 1.00 10.33 -4.73
N ARG A 21 0.92 9.95 -3.46
CA ARG A 21 2.09 9.50 -2.69
C ARG A 21 2.70 8.23 -3.29
N VAL A 22 1.87 7.26 -3.69
CA VAL A 22 2.34 6.03 -4.34
C VAL A 22 2.99 6.34 -5.69
N GLN A 23 2.44 7.29 -6.46
CA GLN A 23 3.00 7.74 -7.73
C GLN A 23 4.38 8.38 -7.54
N GLN A 24 4.56 9.21 -6.51
CA GLN A 24 5.87 9.81 -6.20
C GLN A 24 6.92 8.75 -5.89
N VAL A 25 6.58 7.74 -5.08
CA VAL A 25 7.50 6.62 -4.80
C VAL A 25 7.82 5.84 -6.07
N ALA A 26 6.83 5.56 -6.91
CA ALA A 26 7.05 4.88 -8.19
C ALA A 26 7.95 5.69 -9.14
N GLN A 27 7.83 7.02 -9.13
CA GLN A 27 8.72 7.89 -9.91
C GLN A 27 10.17 7.80 -9.43
N ILE A 28 10.40 7.83 -8.11
CA ILE A 28 11.74 7.63 -7.52
C ILE A 28 12.32 6.27 -7.92
N LEU A 29 11.50 5.22 -7.99
CA LEU A 29 11.94 3.90 -8.45
C LEU A 29 12.36 3.90 -9.93
N VAL A 30 11.65 4.64 -10.79
CA VAL A 30 12.04 4.82 -12.19
C VAL A 30 13.37 5.55 -12.28
N ASP A 31 13.54 6.62 -11.49
CA ASP A 31 14.72 7.49 -11.55
C ASP A 31 15.98 6.82 -10.95
N SER A 32 15.80 5.85 -10.06
CA SER A 32 16.88 5.12 -9.38
C SER A 32 17.24 3.77 -10.02
N ALA A 33 16.46 3.29 -11.00
CA ALA A 33 16.69 2.03 -11.69
C ALA A 33 17.99 2.06 -12.50
N LYS A 34 18.76 0.96 -12.48
CA LYS A 34 20.13 0.92 -13.03
C LYS A 34 20.27 0.13 -14.32
N ASN A 35 19.30 -0.74 -14.62
CA ASN A 35 19.32 -1.56 -15.82
C ASN A 35 18.00 -1.47 -16.61
N PRO A 36 18.01 -1.83 -17.90
CA PRO A 36 16.82 -1.71 -18.77
C PRO A 36 15.60 -2.48 -18.27
N GLU A 37 15.79 -3.63 -17.63
CA GLU A 37 14.69 -4.46 -17.12
C GLU A 37 13.98 -3.78 -15.94
N GLU A 38 14.75 -3.26 -14.97
CA GLU A 38 14.25 -2.48 -13.85
C GLU A 38 13.52 -1.23 -14.32
N ILE A 39 14.09 -0.48 -15.28
CA ILE A 39 13.46 0.72 -15.84
C ILE A 39 12.11 0.36 -16.46
N ASN A 40 12.04 -0.71 -17.25
CA ASN A 40 10.81 -1.14 -17.89
C ASN A 40 9.74 -1.56 -16.86
N ALA A 41 10.13 -2.32 -15.83
CA ALA A 41 9.23 -2.75 -14.77
C ALA A 41 8.71 -1.55 -13.94
N ALA A 42 9.58 -0.60 -13.60
CA ALA A 42 9.23 0.61 -12.87
C ALA A 42 8.28 1.51 -13.69
N ARG A 43 8.57 1.71 -14.99
CA ARG A 43 7.71 2.50 -15.90
C ARG A 43 6.32 1.88 -16.05
N LYS A 44 6.24 0.57 -16.22
CA LYS A 44 4.94 -0.15 -16.29
C LYS A 44 4.12 0.04 -15.01
N SER A 45 4.78 0.02 -13.85
CA SER A 45 4.13 0.24 -12.56
C SER A 45 3.63 1.68 -12.43
N LEU A 46 4.46 2.66 -12.79
CA LEU A 46 4.10 4.08 -12.79
C LEU A 46 2.92 4.36 -13.73
N GLU A 47 2.90 3.77 -14.92
CA GLU A 47 1.80 3.94 -15.88
C GLU A 47 0.47 3.41 -15.32
N LYS A 48 0.48 2.24 -14.65
CA LYS A 48 -0.72 1.69 -14.00
C LYS A 48 -1.25 2.62 -12.91
N ILE A 49 -0.36 3.22 -12.11
CA ILE A 49 -0.75 4.17 -11.05
C ILE A 49 -1.37 5.42 -11.67
N LYS A 50 -0.80 5.96 -12.75
CA LYS A 50 -1.37 7.11 -13.47
C LYS A 50 -2.77 6.80 -14.01
N LYS A 51 -2.95 5.65 -14.68
CA LYS A 51 -4.28 5.23 -15.17
C LYS A 51 -5.29 5.04 -14.04
N ALA A 52 -4.89 4.48 -12.90
CA ALA A 52 -5.75 4.34 -11.73
C ALA A 52 -6.20 5.70 -11.20
N ARG A 53 -5.27 6.66 -11.10
CA ARG A 53 -5.56 8.04 -10.67
C ARG A 53 -6.51 8.77 -11.62
N GLU A 54 -6.35 8.59 -12.92
CA GLU A 54 -7.22 9.20 -13.94
C GLU A 54 -8.60 8.54 -14.05
N GLY A 55 -8.88 7.47 -13.27
CA GLY A 55 -10.11 6.69 -13.39
C GLY A 55 -10.17 5.77 -14.61
N ASN A 56 -9.06 5.65 -15.35
CA ASN A 56 -8.92 4.84 -16.56
C ASN A 56 -8.58 3.37 -16.28
N LEU A 57 -8.47 2.99 -15.01
CA LEU A 57 -8.20 1.63 -14.57
C LEU A 57 -9.03 1.35 -13.32
N ALA A 58 -9.86 0.31 -13.35
CA ALA A 58 -10.52 -0.19 -12.15
C ALA A 58 -9.51 -0.91 -11.25
N PHE A 59 -9.55 -0.63 -9.95
CA PHE A 59 -8.65 -1.23 -8.96
C PHE A 59 -9.35 -1.38 -7.61
N SER A 60 -8.73 -2.15 -6.72
CA SER A 60 -9.15 -2.28 -5.32
C SER A 60 -7.98 -1.93 -4.42
N ILE A 61 -8.26 -1.24 -3.32
CA ILE A 61 -7.30 -1.01 -2.24
C ILE A 61 -7.63 -2.00 -1.13
N ILE A 62 -6.65 -2.81 -0.77
CA ILE A 62 -6.76 -3.80 0.30
C ILE A 62 -5.81 -3.40 1.40
N VAL A 63 -6.36 -3.00 2.55
CA VAL A 63 -5.60 -2.70 3.76
C VAL A 63 -5.69 -3.89 4.70
N LYS A 64 -4.54 -4.49 5.01
CA LYS A 64 -4.43 -5.57 6.00
C LYS A 64 -3.68 -5.04 7.21
N ASP A 65 -4.42 -4.72 8.26
CA ASP A 65 -3.86 -4.21 9.50
C ASP A 65 -4.08 -5.23 10.64
N PRO A 66 -3.03 -5.91 11.11
CA PRO A 66 -3.16 -6.90 12.18
C PRO A 66 -3.54 -6.31 13.54
N PHE A 67 -3.45 -4.98 13.71
CA PHE A 67 -3.76 -4.29 14.97
C PHE A 67 -5.03 -3.44 14.91
N GLY A 68 -5.65 -3.32 13.73
CA GLY A 68 -6.91 -2.58 13.57
C GLY A 68 -6.79 -1.07 13.72
N ASN A 69 -5.60 -0.49 13.53
CA ASN A 69 -5.36 0.96 13.63
C ASN A 69 -5.72 1.72 12.34
N SER A 70 -5.94 1.01 11.24
CA SER A 70 -6.24 1.55 9.92
C SER A 70 -7.73 1.52 9.62
N ALA A 71 -8.23 2.53 8.91
CA ALA A 71 -9.62 2.58 8.46
C ALA A 71 -9.74 3.18 7.06
N LEU A 72 -10.65 2.61 6.26
CA LEU A 72 -11.17 3.21 5.03
C LEU A 72 -12.64 3.59 5.27
N LEU A 73 -13.05 4.73 4.71
CA LEU A 73 -14.41 5.28 4.83
C LEU A 73 -14.96 5.53 3.43
N GLY A 74 -16.18 5.05 3.17
CA GLY A 74 -16.88 5.20 1.89
C GLY A 74 -17.91 4.10 1.67
N ASP A 75 -18.80 4.30 0.70
CA ASP A 75 -19.94 3.40 0.47
C ASP A 75 -19.52 2.02 -0.08
N ASN A 76 -18.39 1.96 -0.77
CA ASN A 76 -17.86 0.73 -1.38
C ASN A 76 -16.76 0.07 -0.51
N VAL A 77 -16.80 0.27 0.81
CA VAL A 77 -15.80 -0.28 1.73
C VAL A 77 -16.36 -1.52 2.42
N GLU A 78 -15.68 -2.65 2.20
CA GLU A 78 -15.93 -3.89 2.94
C GLU A 78 -14.88 -4.08 4.04
N ARG A 79 -15.33 -4.53 5.22
CA ARG A 79 -14.46 -4.85 6.35
C ARG A 79 -14.65 -6.30 6.75
N LYS A 80 -13.54 -6.97 7.04
CA LYS A 80 -13.50 -8.35 7.50
C LYS A 80 -12.36 -8.50 8.50
N GLU A 81 -12.60 -9.24 9.57
CA GLU A 81 -11.54 -9.65 10.49
C GLU A 81 -10.54 -10.58 9.79
N LEU A 82 -9.26 -10.36 10.05
CA LEU A 82 -8.20 -11.24 9.59
C LEU A 82 -8.26 -12.55 10.39
N SER A 83 -8.18 -13.69 9.71
CA SER A 83 -7.94 -14.95 10.41
C SER A 83 -6.55 -14.98 11.05
N GLU A 84 -6.34 -15.79 12.07
CA GLU A 84 -5.02 -15.97 12.70
C GLU A 84 -3.93 -16.34 11.68
N LYS A 85 -4.28 -17.19 10.71
CA LYS A 85 -3.36 -17.59 9.62
C LYS A 85 -3.00 -16.42 8.70
N GLU A 86 -3.92 -15.50 8.46
CA GLU A 86 -3.67 -14.31 7.65
C GLU A 86 -2.86 -13.28 8.44
N ALA A 87 -3.24 -13.02 9.69
CA ALA A 87 -2.53 -12.10 10.57
C ALA A 87 -1.10 -12.57 10.86
N GLY A 88 -0.88 -13.88 11.05
CA GLY A 88 0.43 -14.48 11.28
C GLY A 88 1.38 -14.37 10.08
N LYS A 89 0.88 -14.17 8.86
CA LYS A 89 1.71 -13.95 7.65
C LYS A 89 2.12 -12.49 7.46
N LEU A 90 1.54 -11.55 8.20
CA LEU A 90 1.87 -10.14 8.08
C LEU A 90 3.11 -9.82 8.91
N LYS A 91 4.03 -9.03 8.34
CA LYS A 91 5.16 -8.49 9.09
C LYS A 91 4.64 -7.51 10.14
N LYS A 92 5.13 -7.68 11.37
CA LYS A 92 4.79 -6.82 12.50
C LYS A 92 5.98 -5.90 12.77
N PRO A 93 5.81 -4.56 12.72
CA PRO A 93 6.93 -3.62 12.86
C PRO A 93 7.46 -3.51 14.30
N PHE A 94 6.76 -4.10 15.27
CA PHE A 94 7.15 -4.15 16.68
C PHE A 94 6.99 -5.57 17.23
N LEU A 95 7.76 -5.87 18.27
CA LEU A 95 7.69 -7.14 18.99
C LEU A 95 6.30 -7.27 19.63
N VAL A 96 5.52 -8.28 19.22
CA VAL A 96 4.25 -8.59 19.86
C VAL A 96 4.53 -9.52 21.02
N LEU A 97 4.36 -9.02 22.24
CA LEU A 97 4.34 -9.86 23.44
C LEU A 97 2.98 -10.56 23.49
N GLU A 98 2.98 -11.88 23.26
CA GLU A 98 1.77 -12.66 23.49
C GLU A 98 1.55 -12.80 25.00
N LYS A 99 0.34 -12.47 25.45
CA LYS A 99 -0.04 -12.62 26.85
C LYS A 99 -0.25 -14.11 27.13
N SER A 100 0.53 -14.65 28.07
CA SER A 100 0.40 -16.00 28.61
C SER A 100 -0.91 -16.18 29.38
#